data_AF-A0A7X2MHH2-F1
#
_entry.id   AF-A0A7X2MHH2-F1
#
_cell.length_a   1.000
_cell.length_b   1.000
_cell.length_c   1.000
_cell.angle_alpha   90.00
_cell.angle_beta   90.00
_cell.angle_gamma   90.00
#
_symmetry.space_group_name_H-M   'P 1'
#
loop_
_entity.id
_entity.type
_entity.pdbx_description
1 polymer ?
#
loop_
_entity_poly.entity_id
_entity_poly.type
_entity_poly.pdbx_seq_one_letter_code
_entity_poly.pdbx_strand_id
1 'polypeptide(L)'
;KTLFSNELRFLCEISINNNFGYVPWDLIYKDMNFIPRIMFEDIVVSPKTWRIFKFELSNIAIESIIKQRNIPNKIYIVDGDNKLYINRKNSLDVELFMSEVKRNIEKNGYAIIQEYFNNKDMIYKDSEGKISEIVVPVINSKFDVKKVNKEKQQRISKHVREKLPFNDWLYLKVYMSTRRQEEFIRVYIPLIQKKVEKLDGKLFFLRYMDPVPQIRIRISDNNLYKIYEI
;
A
#
# COMPACT_ATOMS: atom_id res chain seq x y z
N LYS A 1 -8.52 -6.25 -3.84
CA LYS A 1 -8.33 -6.62 -2.42
C LYS A 1 -8.39 -8.13 -2.36
N THR A 2 -7.31 -8.82 -1.99
CA THR A 2 -7.36 -10.26 -1.74
C THR A 2 -8.34 -10.54 -0.60
N LEU A 3 -9.23 -11.49 -0.80
CA LEU A 3 -10.31 -11.86 0.14
C LEU A 3 -9.82 -12.76 1.30
N PHE A 4 -8.51 -12.99 1.42
CA PHE A 4 -7.90 -13.83 2.45
C PHE A 4 -7.85 -13.14 3.82
N SER A 5 -7.80 -13.95 4.89
CA SER A 5 -7.44 -13.46 6.23
C SER A 5 -6.03 -12.86 6.21
N ASN A 6 -5.71 -12.02 7.21
CA ASN A 6 -4.43 -11.31 7.24
C ASN A 6 -3.22 -12.26 7.29
N GLU A 7 -3.34 -13.39 7.99
CA GLU A 7 -2.28 -14.39 8.14
C GLU A 7 -1.98 -15.07 6.81
N LEU A 8 -3.01 -15.52 6.10
CA LEU A 8 -2.88 -16.15 4.79
C LEU A 8 -2.37 -15.15 3.76
N ARG A 9 -2.92 -13.93 3.76
CA ARG A 9 -2.46 -12.84 2.91
C ARG A 9 -0.98 -12.55 3.14
N PHE A 10 -0.56 -12.46 4.40
CA PHE A 10 0.84 -12.23 4.76
C PHE A 10 1.75 -13.33 4.22
N LEU A 11 1.40 -14.60 4.41
CA LEU A 11 2.20 -15.74 3.90
C LEU A 11 2.34 -15.71 2.38
N CYS A 12 1.27 -15.37 1.65
CA CYS A 12 1.32 -15.20 0.21
C CYS A 12 2.20 -14.02 -0.20
N GLU A 13 1.98 -12.85 0.38
CA GLU A 13 2.68 -11.61 0.00
C GLU A 13 4.19 -11.67 0.31
N ILE A 14 4.62 -12.26 1.42
CA ILE A 14 6.07 -12.41 1.73
C ILE A 14 6.79 -13.42 0.83
N SER A 15 6.03 -14.33 0.20
CA SER A 15 6.58 -15.36 -0.68
C SER A 15 6.77 -14.86 -2.10
N ILE A 16 6.14 -13.73 -2.45
CA ILE A 16 6.23 -13.09 -3.76
C ILE A 16 7.20 -11.92 -3.65
N ASN A 17 8.02 -11.69 -4.67
CA ASN A 17 8.85 -10.49 -4.72
C ASN A 17 7.93 -9.26 -4.85
N ASN A 18 7.90 -8.42 -3.81
CA ASN A 18 6.87 -7.39 -3.55
C ASN A 18 6.91 -6.15 -4.48
N ASN A 19 7.53 -6.27 -5.65
CA ASN A 19 7.78 -5.16 -6.57
C ASN A 19 6.84 -5.16 -7.79
N PHE A 20 6.01 -6.20 -7.96
CA PHE A 20 5.05 -6.30 -9.06
C PHE A 20 3.63 -6.02 -8.54
N GLY A 21 2.89 -5.16 -9.24
CA GLY A 21 1.48 -4.85 -8.92
C GLY A 21 1.14 -3.37 -8.78
N TYR A 22 2.13 -2.50 -8.65
CA TYR A 22 1.93 -1.04 -8.73
C TYR A 22 2.50 -0.52 -10.02
N VAL A 23 1.60 -0.19 -10.93
CA VAL A 23 1.97 0.35 -12.22
C VAL A 23 1.97 1.88 -12.10
N PRO A 24 3.09 2.59 -12.34
CA PRO A 24 3.21 4.01 -11.99
C PRO A 24 2.15 4.91 -12.64
N TRP A 25 1.78 4.65 -13.89
CA TRP A 25 0.78 5.46 -14.59
C TRP A 25 -0.63 5.34 -14.00
N ASP A 26 -0.98 4.21 -13.38
CA ASP A 26 -2.27 4.06 -12.71
C ASP A 26 -2.37 4.93 -11.45
N LEU A 27 -1.22 5.22 -10.81
CA LEU A 27 -1.12 6.10 -9.65
C LEU A 27 -1.06 7.58 -10.09
N ILE A 28 -0.17 7.89 -11.02
CA ILE A 28 0.11 9.29 -11.43
C ILE A 28 -1.07 9.88 -12.20
N TYR A 29 -1.73 9.10 -13.06
CA TYR A 29 -2.84 9.59 -13.89
C TYR A 29 -4.21 9.25 -13.32
N LYS A 30 -4.31 8.82 -12.05
CA LYS A 30 -5.55 8.37 -11.42
C LYS A 30 -6.68 9.41 -11.50
N ASP A 31 -6.34 10.68 -11.32
CA ASP A 31 -7.31 11.78 -11.23
C ASP A 31 -7.45 12.57 -12.55
N MET A 32 -6.77 12.12 -13.62
CA MET A 32 -6.89 12.75 -14.94
C MET A 32 -8.21 12.36 -15.62
N ASN A 33 -8.84 13.33 -16.28
CA ASN A 33 -10.05 13.13 -17.09
C ASN A 33 -9.74 12.54 -18.49
N PHE A 34 -8.46 12.54 -18.87
CA PHE A 34 -7.95 11.98 -20.10
C PHE A 34 -6.55 11.41 -19.88
N ILE A 35 -6.35 10.18 -20.32
CA ILE A 35 -5.05 9.50 -20.34
C ILE A 35 -4.78 9.11 -21.80
N PRO A 36 -3.66 9.54 -22.39
CA PRO A 36 -3.27 9.08 -23.72
C PRO A 36 -3.01 7.57 -23.70
N ARG A 37 -2.99 6.97 -24.89
CA ARG A 37 -2.52 5.58 -25.02
C ARG A 37 -1.08 5.50 -24.52
N ILE A 38 -0.81 4.57 -23.61
CA ILE A 38 0.53 4.32 -23.10
C ILE A 38 1.09 3.13 -23.87
N MET A 39 2.20 3.34 -24.57
CA MET A 39 2.85 2.34 -25.40
C MET A 39 4.29 2.12 -24.93
N PHE A 40 4.75 0.88 -25.06
CA PHE A 40 6.15 0.51 -24.95
C PHE A 40 6.51 -0.23 -26.22
N GLU A 41 7.36 0.37 -27.06
CA GLU A 41 7.59 -0.10 -28.43
C GLU A 41 6.24 -0.28 -29.17
N ASP A 42 5.98 -1.45 -29.73
CA ASP A 42 4.74 -1.79 -30.43
C ASP A 42 3.65 -2.36 -29.50
N ILE A 43 3.90 -2.41 -28.18
CA ILE A 43 2.96 -2.96 -27.20
C ILE A 43 2.13 -1.83 -26.60
N VAL A 44 0.80 -1.95 -26.71
CA VAL A 44 -0.12 -1.07 -25.98
C VAL A 44 -0.23 -1.55 -24.54
N VAL A 45 0.41 -0.81 -23.64
CA VAL A 45 0.45 -1.13 -22.21
C VAL A 45 -0.83 -0.69 -21.50
N SER A 46 -1.37 0.46 -21.88
CA SER A 46 -2.68 0.93 -21.41
C SER A 46 -3.42 1.68 -22.52
N PRO A 47 -4.71 1.36 -22.75
CA PRO A 47 -5.50 2.03 -23.78
C PRO A 47 -5.73 3.50 -23.44
N LYS A 48 -5.90 4.31 -24.47
CA LYS A 48 -6.40 5.68 -24.35
C LYS A 48 -7.71 5.65 -23.56
N THR A 49 -7.73 6.42 -22.47
CA THR A 49 -8.80 6.37 -21.47
C THR A 49 -9.36 7.77 -21.23
N TRP A 50 -10.67 7.89 -21.19
CA TRP A 50 -11.39 9.10 -20.78
C TRP A 50 -12.15 8.81 -19.49
N ARG A 51 -12.07 9.72 -18.51
CA ARG A 51 -12.91 9.69 -17.32
C ARG A 51 -13.89 10.84 -17.35
N ILE A 52 -15.17 10.54 -17.27
CA ILE A 52 -16.22 11.56 -17.14
C ILE A 52 -16.57 11.63 -15.66
N PHE A 53 -16.25 12.74 -15.02
CA PHE A 53 -16.49 12.91 -13.59
C PHE A 53 -17.86 13.52 -13.32
N LYS A 54 -18.44 13.19 -12.16
CA LYS A 54 -19.75 13.71 -11.72
C LYS A 54 -19.83 15.23 -11.72
N PHE A 55 -18.75 15.92 -11.32
CA PHE A 55 -18.74 17.38 -11.23
C PHE A 55 -18.88 18.05 -12.61
N GLU A 56 -18.47 17.39 -13.69
CA GLU A 56 -18.54 17.94 -15.05
C GLU A 56 -19.98 17.99 -15.58
N LEU A 57 -20.83 17.09 -15.11
CA LEU A 57 -22.23 16.99 -15.51
C LEU A 57 -23.12 18.11 -14.94
N SER A 58 -22.62 18.88 -13.97
CA SER A 58 -23.34 20.05 -13.44
C SER A 58 -23.49 21.16 -14.48
N ASN A 59 -22.55 21.25 -15.42
CA ASN A 59 -22.44 22.37 -16.36
C ASN A 59 -22.60 21.95 -17.83
N ILE A 60 -22.34 20.68 -18.14
CA ILE A 60 -22.21 20.21 -19.52
C ILE A 60 -22.87 18.84 -19.69
N ALA A 61 -23.71 18.69 -20.73
CA ALA A 61 -24.30 17.40 -21.10
C ALA A 61 -23.23 16.41 -21.59
N ILE A 62 -23.45 15.10 -21.39
CA ILE A 62 -22.51 14.04 -21.76
C ILE A 62 -22.13 14.11 -23.24
N GLU A 63 -23.09 14.38 -24.12
CA GLU A 63 -22.90 14.51 -25.56
C GLU A 63 -21.93 15.65 -25.92
N SER A 64 -21.96 16.73 -25.17
CA SER A 64 -21.04 17.86 -25.33
C SER A 64 -19.64 17.49 -24.88
N ILE A 65 -19.48 16.77 -23.77
CA ILE A 65 -18.18 16.26 -23.29
C ILE A 65 -17.55 15.34 -24.34
N ILE A 66 -18.34 14.43 -24.90
CA ILE A 66 -17.92 13.52 -25.95
C ILE A 66 -17.38 14.29 -27.18
N LYS A 67 -18.12 15.31 -27.62
CA LYS A 67 -17.72 16.15 -28.76
C LYS A 67 -16.43 16.92 -28.46
N GLN A 68 -16.37 17.59 -27.31
CA GLN A 68 -15.20 18.39 -26.91
C GLN A 68 -13.92 17.55 -26.79
N ARG A 69 -14.05 16.32 -26.29
CA ARG A 69 -12.90 15.41 -26.08
C ARG A 69 -12.62 14.51 -27.28
N ASN A 70 -13.35 14.69 -28.39
CA ASN A 70 -13.22 13.89 -29.61
C ASN A 70 -13.26 12.37 -29.31
N ILE A 71 -14.20 11.93 -28.46
CA ILE A 71 -14.35 10.52 -28.11
C ILE A 71 -14.89 9.77 -29.35
N PRO A 72 -14.21 8.69 -29.81
CA PRO A 72 -14.64 7.94 -30.99
C PRO A 72 -16.05 7.34 -30.88
N ASN A 73 -16.61 6.93 -32.02
CA ASN A 73 -17.91 6.28 -32.05
C ASN A 73 -17.87 4.85 -31.51
N LYS A 74 -16.77 4.13 -31.73
CA LYS A 74 -16.53 2.78 -31.20
C LYS A 74 -15.65 2.90 -29.98
N ILE A 75 -16.15 2.47 -28.84
CA ILE A 75 -15.51 2.60 -27.53
C ILE A 75 -15.91 1.44 -26.62
N TYR A 76 -15.20 1.31 -25.51
CA TYR A 76 -15.59 0.47 -24.39
C TYR A 76 -16.00 1.32 -23.19
N ILE A 77 -17.06 0.95 -22.48
CA ILE A 77 -17.33 1.40 -21.11
C ILE A 77 -16.75 0.36 -20.16
N VAL A 78 -16.02 0.79 -19.12
CA VAL A 78 -15.42 -0.11 -18.14
C VAL A 78 -16.16 -0.01 -16.80
N ASP A 79 -16.63 -1.15 -16.27
CA ASP A 79 -17.14 -1.30 -14.90
C ASP A 79 -16.49 -2.52 -14.23
N GLY A 80 -15.55 -2.25 -13.32
CA GLY A 80 -14.73 -3.29 -12.71
C GLY A 80 -13.95 -4.07 -13.77
N ASP A 81 -14.10 -5.40 -13.76
CA ASP A 81 -13.41 -6.32 -14.68
C ASP A 81 -14.13 -6.47 -16.03
N ASN A 82 -15.31 -5.85 -16.21
CA ASN A 82 -16.10 -5.96 -17.43
C ASN A 82 -15.92 -4.75 -18.35
N LYS A 83 -15.85 -5.01 -19.65
CA LYS A 83 -15.84 -3.99 -20.71
C LYS A 83 -17.03 -4.19 -21.65
N LEU A 84 -17.81 -3.14 -21.85
CA LEU A 84 -18.97 -3.14 -22.73
C LEU A 84 -18.65 -2.39 -24.02
N TYR A 85 -18.70 -3.08 -25.15
CA TYR A 85 -18.53 -2.44 -26.46
C TYR A 85 -19.76 -1.59 -26.79
N ILE A 86 -19.50 -0.37 -27.24
CA ILE A 86 -20.52 0.58 -27.69
C ILE A 86 -20.13 1.07 -29.08
N ASN A 87 -21.06 0.94 -30.03
CA ASN A 87 -21.02 1.63 -31.31
C ASN A 87 -22.09 2.72 -31.35
N ARG A 88 -21.68 3.97 -31.14
CA ARG A 88 -22.58 5.13 -31.10
C ARG A 88 -23.26 5.49 -32.42
N LYS A 89 -23.08 4.69 -33.48
CA LYS A 89 -23.90 4.73 -34.70
C LYS A 89 -25.19 3.90 -34.60
N ASN A 90 -25.28 2.99 -33.63
CA ASN A 90 -26.48 2.20 -33.31
C ASN A 90 -27.28 2.92 -32.22
N SER A 91 -28.59 3.11 -32.42
CA SER A 91 -29.45 3.80 -31.47
C SER A 91 -29.58 3.07 -30.13
N LEU A 92 -29.60 1.73 -30.14
CA LEU A 92 -29.67 0.93 -28.92
C LEU A 92 -28.39 1.10 -28.08
N ASP A 93 -27.23 1.09 -28.74
CA ASP A 93 -25.94 1.30 -28.08
C ASP A 93 -25.83 2.71 -27.49
N VAL A 94 -26.46 3.72 -28.09
CA VAL A 94 -26.49 5.09 -27.53
C VAL A 94 -27.31 5.14 -26.24
N GLU A 95 -28.48 4.51 -26.21
CA GLU A 95 -29.30 4.43 -24.99
C GLU A 95 -28.57 3.67 -23.89
N LEU A 96 -27.97 2.53 -24.23
CA LEU A 96 -27.15 1.71 -23.33
C LEU A 96 -25.94 2.50 -22.81
N PHE A 97 -25.26 3.25 -23.67
CA PHE A 97 -24.15 4.09 -23.27
C PHE A 97 -24.56 5.12 -22.23
N MET A 98 -25.69 5.81 -22.45
CA MET A 98 -26.15 6.85 -21.54
C MET A 98 -26.58 6.29 -20.18
N SER A 99 -27.23 5.14 -20.15
CA SER A 99 -27.65 4.50 -18.88
C SER A 99 -26.43 4.00 -18.08
N GLU A 100 -25.48 3.35 -18.74
CA GLU A 100 -24.26 2.82 -18.13
C GLU A 100 -23.34 3.91 -17.59
N VAL A 101 -23.14 4.99 -18.35
CA VAL A 101 -22.33 6.14 -17.90
C VAL A 101 -22.95 6.80 -16.67
N LYS A 102 -24.27 7.06 -16.68
CA LYS A 102 -24.96 7.65 -15.52
C LYS A 102 -24.85 6.75 -14.29
N ARG A 103 -25.13 5.45 -14.45
CA ARG A 103 -25.03 4.46 -13.36
C ARG A 103 -23.65 4.44 -12.74
N ASN A 104 -22.60 4.40 -13.56
CA ASN A 104 -21.21 4.36 -13.08
C ASN A 104 -20.81 5.66 -12.38
N ILE A 105 -21.25 6.82 -12.88
CA ILE A 105 -21.02 8.12 -12.24
C ILE A 105 -21.74 8.20 -10.88
N GLU A 106 -22.95 7.70 -10.76
CA GLU A 106 -23.68 7.67 -9.49
C GLU A 106 -23.02 6.75 -8.47
N LYS A 107 -22.61 5.55 -8.90
CA LYS A 107 -21.98 4.53 -8.06
C LYS A 107 -20.56 4.90 -7.62
N ASN A 108 -19.73 5.40 -8.54
CA ASN A 108 -18.28 5.57 -8.34
C ASN A 108 -17.82 7.03 -8.33
N GLY A 109 -18.70 7.98 -8.68
CA GLY A 109 -18.34 9.40 -8.88
C GLY A 109 -17.79 9.72 -10.28
N TYR A 110 -17.52 8.72 -11.11
CA TYR A 110 -17.04 8.86 -12.49
C TYR A 110 -17.35 7.62 -13.34
N ALA A 111 -17.35 7.78 -14.66
CA ALA A 111 -17.37 6.69 -15.63
C ALA A 111 -16.05 6.62 -16.41
N ILE A 112 -15.58 5.40 -16.69
CA ILE A 112 -14.39 5.16 -17.50
C ILE A 112 -14.80 4.71 -18.91
N ILE A 113 -14.26 5.40 -19.91
CA ILE A 113 -14.39 5.06 -21.33
C ILE A 113 -12.99 4.76 -21.87
N GLN A 114 -12.86 3.68 -22.63
CA GLN A 114 -11.62 3.28 -23.30
C GLN A 114 -11.81 3.24 -24.81
N GLU A 115 -10.71 3.44 -25.53
CA GLU A 115 -10.71 3.30 -26.98
C GLU A 115 -10.97 1.85 -27.40
N TYR A 116 -11.59 1.70 -28.58
CA TYR A 116 -11.75 0.42 -29.23
C TYR A 116 -10.56 0.12 -30.14
N PHE A 117 -9.97 -1.07 -30.00
CA PHE A 117 -8.98 -1.58 -30.95
C PHE A 117 -9.70 -2.25 -32.11
N ASN A 118 -9.33 -1.90 -33.35
CA ASN A 118 -9.92 -2.52 -34.52
C ASN A 118 -9.42 -3.97 -34.59
N ASN A 119 -10.33 -4.94 -34.54
CA ASN A 119 -10.02 -6.38 -34.52
C ASN A 119 -9.56 -6.90 -35.89
N LYS A 120 -8.56 -6.27 -36.52
CA LYS A 120 -7.99 -6.76 -37.79
C LYS A 120 -7.08 -7.96 -37.60
N ASP A 121 -6.59 -8.17 -36.39
CA ASP A 121 -5.65 -9.24 -36.02
C ASP A 121 -6.37 -10.34 -35.22
N MET A 122 -7.54 -10.79 -35.69
CA MET A 122 -8.25 -11.90 -35.07
C MET A 122 -7.52 -13.21 -35.29
N ILE A 123 -7.65 -14.13 -34.33
CA ILE A 123 -7.26 -15.53 -34.56
C ILE A 123 -8.38 -16.16 -35.37
N TYR A 124 -8.05 -16.68 -36.54
CA TYR A 124 -9.01 -17.33 -37.43
C TYR A 124 -9.02 -18.83 -37.18
N LYS A 125 -10.23 -19.38 -37.00
CA LYS A 125 -10.47 -20.82 -37.03
C LYS A 125 -11.64 -21.07 -37.99
N ASP A 126 -11.43 -21.95 -38.96
CA ASP A 126 -12.45 -22.33 -39.96
C ASP A 126 -13.09 -21.13 -40.69
N SER A 127 -12.26 -20.14 -41.05
CA SER A 127 -12.66 -18.88 -41.74
C SER A 127 -13.46 -17.87 -40.89
N GLU A 128 -13.75 -18.16 -39.63
CA GLU A 128 -14.32 -17.19 -38.69
C GLU A 128 -13.24 -16.59 -37.79
N GLY A 129 -13.19 -15.26 -37.72
CA GLY A 129 -12.34 -14.56 -36.77
C GLY A 129 -12.93 -14.63 -35.36
N LYS A 130 -12.11 -14.96 -34.37
CA LYS A 130 -12.48 -14.96 -32.96
C LYS A 130 -11.69 -13.89 -32.20
N ILE A 131 -12.37 -13.21 -31.28
CA ILE A 131 -11.71 -12.37 -30.28
C ILE A 131 -10.99 -13.30 -29.31
N SER A 132 -9.73 -13.00 -28.99
CA SER A 132 -8.90 -13.88 -28.18
C SER A 132 -7.99 -13.07 -27.26
N GLU A 133 -7.72 -13.64 -26.10
CA GLU A 133 -6.76 -13.15 -25.12
C GLU A 133 -5.78 -14.28 -24.80
N ILE A 134 -4.49 -13.95 -24.69
CA ILE A 134 -3.42 -14.92 -24.41
C ILE A 134 -2.70 -14.47 -23.15
N VAL A 135 -2.50 -15.41 -22.23
CA VAL A 135 -1.72 -15.21 -21.01
C VAL A 135 -0.37 -15.91 -21.18
N VAL A 136 0.72 -15.14 -21.20
CA VAL A 136 2.08 -15.64 -21.40
C VAL A 136 2.85 -15.60 -20.08
N PRO A 137 3.14 -16.75 -19.44
CA PRO A 137 3.99 -16.78 -18.26
C PRO A 137 5.45 -16.48 -18.64
N VAL A 138 6.09 -15.55 -17.93
CA VAL A 138 7.49 -15.17 -18.14
C VAL A 138 8.31 -15.54 -16.92
N ILE A 139 9.47 -16.17 -17.14
CA ILE A 139 10.36 -16.64 -16.07
C ILE A 139 11.64 -15.80 -16.10
N ASN A 140 12.00 -15.20 -14.96
CA ASN A 140 13.28 -14.51 -14.82
C ASN A 140 14.40 -15.52 -14.53
N SER A 141 15.13 -15.91 -15.58
CA SER A 141 16.26 -16.87 -15.49
C SER A 141 17.45 -16.38 -14.68
N LYS A 142 17.54 -15.06 -14.42
CA LYS A 142 18.63 -14.44 -13.63
C LYS A 142 18.28 -14.28 -12.15
N PHE A 143 17.10 -14.74 -11.72
CA PHE A 143 16.66 -14.60 -10.35
C PHE A 143 17.31 -15.66 -9.46
N ASP A 144 18.43 -15.30 -8.83
CA ASP A 144 19.12 -16.15 -7.86
C ASP A 144 18.61 -15.86 -6.43
N VAL A 145 17.82 -16.78 -5.89
CA VAL A 145 17.39 -16.70 -4.48
C VAL A 145 18.55 -17.15 -3.62
N LYS A 146 19.32 -16.19 -3.10
CA LYS A 146 20.30 -16.46 -2.04
C LYS A 146 19.57 -17.05 -0.84
N LYS A 147 19.65 -18.38 -0.67
CA LYS A 147 19.16 -19.07 0.53
C LYS A 147 19.97 -18.61 1.72
N VAL A 148 19.40 -17.71 2.50
CA VAL A 148 19.96 -17.35 3.80
C VAL A 148 19.57 -18.43 4.79
N ASN A 149 20.46 -19.39 5.03
CA ASN A 149 20.36 -20.31 6.16
C ASN A 149 20.65 -19.54 7.45
N LYS A 150 19.63 -18.83 7.96
CA LYS A 150 19.65 -18.32 9.33
C LYS A 150 18.91 -19.33 10.19
N GLU A 151 19.59 -19.82 11.22
CA GLU A 151 18.94 -20.52 12.32
C GLU A 151 17.87 -19.58 12.92
N LYS A 152 16.62 -20.01 12.85
CA LYS A 152 15.49 -19.23 13.39
C LYS A 152 15.38 -19.54 14.87
N GLN A 153 15.79 -18.59 15.71
CA GLN A 153 15.51 -18.66 17.14
C GLN A 153 14.00 -18.48 17.37
N GLN A 154 13.41 -19.35 18.18
CA GLN A 154 12.01 -19.23 18.56
C GLN A 154 11.82 -18.03 19.51
N ARG A 155 10.69 -17.33 19.36
CA ARG A 155 10.33 -16.23 20.25
C ARG A 155 10.08 -16.77 21.65
N ILE A 156 10.90 -16.37 22.61
CA ILE A 156 10.74 -16.71 24.03
C ILE A 156 9.36 -16.23 24.53
N SER A 157 8.72 -17.06 25.36
CA SER A 157 7.39 -16.78 25.92
C SER A 157 7.37 -15.49 26.74
N LYS A 158 6.18 -14.89 26.83
CA LYS A 158 5.98 -13.59 27.49
C LYS A 158 6.42 -13.64 28.97
N HIS A 159 6.02 -14.69 29.68
CA HIS A 159 6.29 -14.87 31.11
C HIS A 159 7.78 -14.96 31.45
N VAL A 160 8.60 -15.47 30.54
CA VAL A 160 10.05 -15.62 30.75
C VAL A 160 10.78 -14.30 30.46
N ARG A 161 10.38 -13.60 29.40
CA ARG A 161 11.10 -12.41 28.91
C ARG A 161 10.67 -11.09 29.57
N GLU A 162 9.45 -11.02 30.07
CA GLU A 162 8.93 -9.79 30.70
C GLU A 162 9.24 -9.80 32.19
N LYS A 163 9.98 -8.77 32.62
CA LYS A 163 10.31 -8.53 34.03
C LYS A 163 9.35 -7.48 34.55
N LEU A 164 8.46 -7.89 35.47
CA LEU A 164 7.50 -6.99 36.09
C LEU A 164 8.23 -5.99 37.01
N PRO A 165 7.70 -4.77 37.18
CA PRO A 165 8.26 -3.80 38.09
C PRO A 165 8.41 -4.37 39.50
N PHE A 166 9.51 -4.04 40.17
CA PHE A 166 9.82 -4.46 41.54
C PHE A 166 10.05 -5.97 41.77
N ASN A 167 10.15 -6.77 40.70
CA ASN A 167 10.70 -8.12 40.78
C ASN A 167 12.24 -8.06 40.63
N ASP A 168 12.78 -8.56 39.52
CA ASP A 168 14.22 -8.52 39.25
C ASP A 168 14.70 -7.13 38.80
N TRP A 169 13.81 -6.33 38.23
CA TRP A 169 14.13 -5.04 37.60
C TRP A 169 13.10 -3.96 37.90
N LEU A 170 13.59 -2.74 38.14
CA LEU A 170 12.82 -1.50 38.08
C LEU A 170 13.17 -0.78 36.76
N TYR A 171 12.16 -0.52 35.95
CA TYR A 171 12.30 0.16 34.66
C TYR A 171 11.59 1.52 34.67
N LEU A 172 12.36 2.59 34.58
CA LEU A 172 11.86 3.97 34.56
C LEU A 172 11.99 4.58 33.16
N LYS A 173 10.94 5.27 32.71
CA LYS A 173 10.95 6.12 31.52
C LYS A 173 10.98 7.58 31.98
N VAL A 174 12.14 8.22 31.84
CA VAL A 174 12.31 9.64 32.18
C VAL A 174 12.14 10.45 30.91
N TYR A 175 10.99 11.10 30.75
CA TYR A 175 10.69 11.95 29.60
C TYR A 175 11.38 13.30 29.74
N MET A 176 12.18 13.68 28.75
CA MET A 176 12.87 14.96 28.75
C MET A 176 13.43 15.34 27.38
N SER A 177 13.56 16.65 27.15
CA SER A 177 14.16 17.19 25.92
C SER A 177 15.56 16.64 25.70
N THR A 178 15.91 16.31 24.45
CA THR A 178 17.24 15.84 24.05
C THR A 178 18.37 16.79 24.49
N ARG A 179 18.11 18.10 24.49
CA ARG A 179 19.06 19.15 24.93
C ARG A 179 19.50 19.01 26.38
N ARG A 180 18.64 18.48 27.25
CA ARG A 180 18.92 18.30 28.69
C ARG A 180 19.31 16.88 29.06
N GLN A 181 19.32 15.95 28.11
CA GLN A 181 19.70 14.56 28.40
C GLN A 181 21.16 14.44 28.82
N GLU A 182 22.07 15.22 28.22
CA GLU A 182 23.50 15.21 28.59
C GLU A 182 23.72 15.72 30.02
N GLU A 183 23.05 16.82 30.37
CA GLU A 183 23.01 17.36 31.74
C GLU A 183 22.48 16.30 32.72
N PHE A 184 21.37 15.66 32.37
CA PHE A 184 20.77 14.63 33.20
C PHE A 184 21.70 13.43 33.43
N ILE A 185 22.34 12.95 32.36
CA ILE A 185 23.25 11.81 32.40
C ILE A 185 24.52 12.17 33.18
N ARG A 186 25.06 13.38 33.01
CA ARG A 186 26.30 13.77 33.70
C ARG A 186 26.09 14.07 35.19
N VAL A 187 24.92 14.59 35.56
CA VAL A 187 24.66 15.06 36.93
C VAL A 187 23.83 14.06 37.73
N TYR A 188 22.70 13.59 37.19
CA TYR A 188 21.70 12.85 37.96
C TYR A 188 21.90 11.34 37.92
N ILE A 189 22.34 10.77 36.78
CA ILE A 189 22.60 9.32 36.69
C ILE A 189 23.69 8.88 37.71
N PRO A 190 24.82 9.58 37.90
CA PRO A 190 25.80 9.23 38.92
C PRO A 190 25.24 9.27 40.35
N LEU A 191 24.31 10.19 40.64
CA LEU A 191 23.66 10.26 41.95
C LEU A 191 22.75 9.05 42.20
N ILE A 192 21.98 8.66 41.17
CA ILE A 192 21.14 7.45 41.22
C ILE A 192 22.04 6.21 41.35
N GLN A 193 23.10 6.12 40.54
CA GLN A 193 24.05 5.01 40.56
C GLN A 193 24.68 4.82 41.95
N LYS A 194 25.12 5.91 42.62
CA LYS A 194 25.63 5.83 44.00
C LYS A 194 24.63 5.26 45.00
N LYS A 195 23.33 5.54 44.84
CA LYS A 195 22.27 4.96 45.69
C LYS A 195 22.07 3.48 45.40
N VAL A 196 22.06 3.11 44.12
CA VAL A 196 21.92 1.72 43.66
C VAL A 196 23.10 0.87 44.13
N GLU A 197 24.33 1.37 44.02
CA GLU A 197 25.55 0.68 44.45
C GLU A 197 25.61 0.44 45.96
N LYS A 198 25.01 1.32 46.79
CA LYS A 198 24.90 1.11 48.25
C LYS A 198 24.07 -0.12 48.64
N LEU A 199 23.27 -0.65 47.71
CA LEU A 199 22.42 -1.81 47.90
C LEU A 199 22.90 -3.02 47.08
N ASP A 200 24.12 -2.94 46.52
CA ASP A 200 24.72 -3.93 45.61
C ASP A 200 23.95 -4.12 44.29
N GLY A 201 23.15 -3.12 43.90
CA GLY A 201 22.39 -3.12 42.67
C GLY A 201 23.21 -2.75 41.43
N LYS A 202 22.62 -2.95 40.24
CA LYS A 202 23.19 -2.55 38.95
C LYS A 202 22.24 -1.62 38.21
N LEU A 203 22.80 -0.63 37.52
CA LEU A 203 22.06 0.33 36.71
C LEU A 203 22.64 0.40 35.30
N PHE A 204 21.76 0.46 34.30
CA PHE A 204 22.12 0.91 32.96
C PHE A 204 21.03 1.79 32.37
N PHE A 205 21.35 2.57 31.34
CA PHE A 205 20.39 3.42 30.66
C PHE A 205 20.51 3.34 29.13
N LEU A 206 19.42 3.70 28.43
CA LEU A 206 19.42 3.95 26.99
C LEU A 206 18.71 5.27 26.67
N ARG A 207 19.16 5.97 25.62
CA ARG A 207 18.39 7.08 25.02
C ARG A 207 17.38 6.50 24.02
N TYR A 208 16.16 7.00 24.06
CA TYR A 208 15.07 6.64 23.14
C TYR A 208 14.36 7.90 22.66
N MET A 209 13.79 7.85 21.47
CA MET A 209 13.10 9.00 20.86
C MET A 209 11.60 8.82 20.65
N ASP A 210 11.09 7.59 20.69
CA ASP A 210 9.72 7.28 20.26
C ASP A 210 8.79 6.98 21.46
N PRO A 211 7.63 7.66 21.59
CA PRO A 211 7.12 8.78 20.77
C PRO A 211 7.65 10.16 21.17
N VAL A 212 8.26 10.27 22.36
CA VAL A 212 8.84 11.50 22.90
C VAL A 212 10.25 11.17 23.40
N PRO A 213 11.24 12.09 23.24
CA PRO A 213 12.58 11.88 23.78
C PRO A 213 12.57 11.50 25.26
N GLN A 214 13.26 10.40 25.57
CA GLN A 214 13.29 9.84 26.91
C GLN A 214 14.60 9.11 27.19
N ILE A 215 14.96 9.06 28.47
CA ILE A 215 16.00 8.17 28.99
C ILE A 215 15.30 6.99 29.66
N ARG A 216 15.64 5.77 29.22
CA ARG A 216 15.17 4.50 29.78
C ARG A 216 16.20 4.03 30.79
N ILE A 217 15.87 4.04 32.07
CA ILE A 217 16.77 3.61 33.15
C ILE A 217 16.28 2.25 33.64
N ARG A 218 17.18 1.29 33.76
CA ARG A 218 16.90 -0.03 34.32
C ARG A 218 17.82 -0.29 35.49
N ILE A 219 17.22 -0.68 36.61
CA ILE A 219 17.87 -0.94 37.88
C ILE A 219 17.54 -2.38 38.29
N SER A 220 18.53 -3.16 38.68
CA SER A 220 18.35 -4.48 39.31
C SER A 220 18.94 -4.44 40.71
N ASP A 221 18.20 -4.97 41.69
CA ASP A 221 18.61 -4.99 43.10
C ASP A 221 17.82 -6.08 43.86
N ASN A 222 18.27 -6.44 45.05
CA ASN A 222 17.54 -7.35 45.94
C ASN A 222 16.35 -6.67 46.68
N ASN A 223 16.35 -5.34 46.81
CA ASN A 223 15.28 -4.55 47.42
C ASN A 223 15.01 -3.25 46.63
N LEU A 224 14.33 -3.39 45.49
CA LEU A 224 13.99 -2.29 44.60
C LEU A 224 13.09 -1.22 45.21
N TYR A 225 12.31 -1.56 46.26
CA TYR A 225 11.41 -0.60 46.91
C TYR A 225 12.20 0.46 47.68
N LYS A 226 13.27 0.06 48.38
CA LYS A 226 14.17 1.00 49.06
C LYS A 226 14.86 1.97 48.11
N ILE A 227 15.14 1.57 46.87
CA ILE A 227 15.73 2.46 45.87
C ILE A 227 14.72 3.52 45.40
N TYR A 228 13.44 3.15 45.33
CA TYR A 228 12.37 4.05 44.88
C TYR A 228 12.01 5.11 45.93
N GLU A 229 12.08 4.80 47.22
CA GLU A 229 11.71 5.72 48.30
C GLU A 229 12.73 6.84 48.60
N ILE A 230 13.95 6.78 48.06
CA ILE A 230 15.06 7.71 48.35
C ILE A 230 15.25 8.70 47.21
#